data_AF-A0A366IXX8-F1
#
_entry.id   AF-A0A366IXX8-F1
#
_cell.length_a   1.000
_cell.length_b   1.000
_cell.length_c   1.000
_cell.angle_alpha   90.00
_cell.angle_beta   90.00
_cell.angle_gamma   90.00
#
_symmetry.space_group_name_H-M   'P 1'
#
loop_
_entity.id
_entity.type
_entity.pdbx_description
1 polymer ?
#
loop_
_entity_poly.entity_id
_entity_poly.type
_entity_poly.pdbx_seq_one_letter_code
_entity_poly.pdbx_strand_id
1 'polypeptide(L)'
;MMNKSKLLIAMLLGASLVACASTATETSTVGKYDIDGFKTQIEDGRLWVFEDGSEELAFFEAHGEPAKQFTNIGAGPEGMTVKAASQESLDKYLAATSGAEFDIKGFKTKVEDGRLWVFEDGSEELAFFEKHGEPAKQFTNIGAGPNGMTVKAASQETLDKYLSTFKK
;
A
#
# COMPACT_ATOMS: atom_id res chain seq x y z
N MET A 1 -68.40 -38.31 7.19
CA MET A 1 -67.06 -38.92 6.95
C MET A 1 -66.09 -38.27 7.92
N MET A 2 -65.50 -39.07 8.82
CA MET A 2 -64.54 -38.65 9.85
C MET A 2 -63.13 -38.49 9.27
N ASN A 3 -62.35 -37.55 9.81
CA ASN A 3 -60.99 -37.75 10.38
C ASN A 3 -60.50 -36.39 10.92
N LYS A 4 -60.38 -36.14 12.24
CA LYS A 4 -59.45 -36.66 13.26
C LYS A 4 -57.97 -36.28 13.05
N SER A 5 -57.53 -35.31 13.87
CA SER A 5 -56.44 -35.41 14.86
C SER A 5 -55.12 -34.64 14.64
N LYS A 6 -54.70 -33.95 15.73
CA LYS A 6 -53.34 -33.56 16.17
C LYS A 6 -52.77 -32.30 15.48
N LEU A 7 -51.99 -31.40 16.08
CA LEU A 7 -51.17 -31.29 17.30
C LEU A 7 -50.81 -29.77 17.40
N LEU A 8 -51.10 -29.04 18.50
CA LEU A 8 -50.14 -28.50 19.50
C LEU A 8 -48.91 -27.69 19.00
N ILE A 9 -48.61 -26.60 19.74
CA ILE A 9 -47.26 -25.99 20.03
C ILE A 9 -46.67 -25.12 18.89
N ALA A 10 -46.07 -23.94 19.08
CA ALA A 10 -45.76 -23.11 20.26
C ALA A 10 -45.46 -21.66 19.82
N MET A 11 -45.70 -20.78 20.78
CA MET A 11 -45.17 -19.43 20.95
C MET A 11 -43.63 -19.43 20.98
N LEU A 12 -42.96 -18.52 20.26
CA LEU A 12 -41.67 -17.97 20.69
C LEU A 12 -41.30 -16.68 19.94
N LEU A 13 -40.80 -15.74 20.74
CA LEU A 13 -40.46 -14.34 20.51
C LEU A 13 -39.65 -14.06 19.23
N GLY A 14 -40.10 -13.08 18.44
CA GLY A 14 -39.25 -12.38 17.48
C GLY A 14 -38.44 -11.30 18.19
N ALA A 15 -37.13 -11.52 18.35
CA ALA A 15 -36.19 -10.50 18.80
C ALA A 15 -35.92 -9.52 17.65
N SER A 16 -36.25 -8.25 17.85
CA SER A 16 -35.87 -7.15 16.96
C SER A 16 -34.38 -6.85 17.13
N LEU A 17 -33.56 -7.32 16.18
CA LEU A 17 -32.17 -6.90 16.03
C LEU A 17 -32.15 -5.51 15.39
N VAL A 18 -31.84 -4.49 16.20
CA VAL A 18 -31.38 -3.18 15.72
C VAL A 18 -29.98 -3.40 15.15
N ALA A 19 -29.87 -3.40 13.83
CA ALA A 19 -28.60 -3.28 13.13
C ALA A 19 -28.22 -1.80 13.09
N CYS A 20 -27.16 -1.41 13.81
CA CYS A 20 -26.47 -0.16 13.56
C CYS A 20 -25.85 -0.23 12.16
N ALA A 21 -26.57 0.28 11.16
CA ALA A 21 -26.00 0.61 9.87
C ALA A 21 -25.13 1.86 10.07
N SER A 22 -23.84 1.66 10.35
CA SER A 22 -22.85 2.72 10.17
C SER A 22 -22.67 2.93 8.67
N THR A 23 -23.44 3.86 8.08
CA THR A 23 -23.13 4.39 6.76
C THR A 23 -21.86 5.21 6.88
N ALA A 24 -20.70 4.57 6.68
CA ALA A 24 -19.47 5.27 6.43
C ALA A 24 -19.67 6.07 5.14
N THR A 25 -19.59 7.39 5.23
CA THR A 25 -19.60 8.26 4.06
C THR A 25 -18.24 8.07 3.38
N GLU A 26 -18.18 7.17 2.40
CA GLU A 26 -16.98 6.92 1.64
C GLU A 26 -16.64 8.15 0.82
N THR A 27 -15.63 8.87 1.28
CA THR A 27 -15.09 10.01 0.55
C THR A 27 -13.99 9.48 -0.34
N SER A 28 -14.32 9.20 -1.59
CA SER A 28 -13.32 8.85 -2.60
C SER A 28 -12.39 10.05 -2.79
N THR A 29 -11.15 9.95 -2.32
CA THR A 29 -10.14 10.99 -2.54
C THR A 29 -9.43 10.70 -3.85
N VAL A 30 -9.81 11.43 -4.88
CA VAL A 30 -9.20 11.35 -6.22
C VAL A 30 -7.83 12.01 -6.19
N GLY A 31 -6.83 11.38 -6.80
CA GLY A 31 -5.61 12.06 -7.22
C GLY A 31 -4.56 12.32 -6.12
N LYS A 32 -4.78 11.88 -4.87
CA LYS A 32 -3.81 12.09 -3.77
C LYS A 32 -2.43 11.49 -4.08
N TYR A 33 -2.39 10.37 -4.82
CA TYR A 33 -1.18 9.62 -5.10
C TYR A 33 -0.91 9.51 -6.61
N ASP A 34 -1.41 10.46 -7.40
CA ASP A 34 -1.07 10.55 -8.82
C ASP A 34 0.44 10.73 -8.99
N ILE A 35 0.98 10.02 -9.98
CA ILE A 35 2.37 10.14 -10.42
C ILE A 35 2.38 10.26 -11.94
N ASP A 36 3.54 10.57 -12.51
CA ASP A 36 3.67 10.68 -13.97
C ASP A 36 3.22 9.37 -14.65
N GLY A 37 2.30 9.50 -15.60
CA GLY A 37 1.69 8.36 -16.31
C GLY A 37 0.63 7.56 -15.54
N PHE A 38 0.29 7.91 -14.30
CA PHE A 38 -0.72 7.18 -13.52
C PHE A 38 -1.73 8.08 -12.79
N LYS A 39 -2.98 7.62 -12.77
CA LYS A 39 -4.09 8.18 -12.01
C LYS A 39 -4.53 7.26 -10.89
N THR A 40 -4.93 7.85 -9.78
CA THR A 40 -5.27 7.13 -8.55
C THR A 40 -6.61 7.51 -7.97
N GLN A 41 -7.30 6.52 -7.42
CA GLN A 41 -8.59 6.65 -6.72
C GLN A 41 -8.53 5.88 -5.40
N ILE A 42 -9.09 6.42 -4.33
CA ILE A 42 -9.23 5.67 -3.07
C ILE A 42 -10.68 5.22 -2.92
N GLU A 43 -10.92 3.92 -2.86
CA GLU A 43 -12.24 3.32 -2.55
C GLU A 43 -12.06 2.22 -1.50
N ASP A 44 -12.96 2.14 -0.51
CA ASP A 44 -12.87 1.18 0.59
C ASP A 44 -11.51 1.18 1.33
N GLY A 45 -10.84 2.34 1.38
CA GLY A 45 -9.49 2.47 1.96
C GLY A 45 -8.40 1.73 1.18
N ARG A 46 -8.61 1.50 -0.13
CA ARG A 46 -7.67 0.87 -1.05
C ARG A 46 -7.33 1.80 -2.19
N LEU A 47 -6.09 1.77 -2.63
CA LEU A 47 -5.59 2.60 -3.70
C LEU A 47 -5.78 1.90 -5.05
N TRP A 48 -6.75 2.36 -5.82
CA TRP A 48 -6.90 1.99 -7.21
C TRP A 48 -5.95 2.80 -8.09
N VAL A 49 -5.21 2.12 -8.97
CA VAL A 49 -4.22 2.73 -9.87
C VAL A 49 -4.52 2.37 -11.32
N PHE A 50 -4.44 3.38 -12.18
CA PHE A 50 -4.71 3.29 -13.61
C PHE A 50 -3.64 4.04 -14.38
N GLU A 51 -3.30 3.58 -15.58
CA GLU A 51 -2.50 4.39 -16.50
C GLU A 51 -3.31 5.62 -16.93
N ASP A 52 -2.66 6.77 -17.08
CA ASP A 52 -3.34 8.01 -17.44
C ASP A 52 -4.00 7.88 -18.83
N GLY A 53 -5.29 8.17 -18.91
CA GLY A 53 -6.09 8.04 -20.13
C GLY A 53 -6.43 6.59 -20.54
N SER A 54 -6.27 5.61 -19.67
CA SER A 54 -6.58 4.21 -20.00
C SER A 54 -8.09 3.93 -20.09
N GLU A 55 -8.48 2.91 -20.87
CA GLU A 55 -9.89 2.49 -20.96
C GLU A 55 -10.41 1.97 -19.63
N GLU A 56 -9.53 1.39 -18.80
CA GLU A 56 -9.85 0.89 -17.46
C GLU A 56 -10.15 2.02 -16.48
N LEU A 57 -9.45 3.16 -16.57
CA LEU A 57 -9.79 4.35 -15.79
C LEU A 57 -11.18 4.85 -16.18
N ALA A 58 -11.43 5.01 -17.48
CA ALA A 58 -12.74 5.45 -17.99
C ALA A 58 -13.86 4.48 -17.60
N PHE A 59 -13.59 3.17 -17.65
CA PHE A 59 -14.53 2.15 -17.20
C PHE A 59 -14.81 2.28 -15.70
N PHE A 60 -13.76 2.45 -14.89
CA PHE A 60 -13.88 2.59 -13.43
C PHE A 60 -14.69 3.81 -13.03
N GLU A 61 -14.42 4.97 -13.64
CA GLU A 61 -15.19 6.19 -13.36
C GLU A 61 -16.67 6.07 -13.74
N ALA A 62 -16.99 5.27 -14.76
CA ALA A 62 -18.36 5.07 -15.24
C ALA A 62 -19.12 3.94 -14.52
N HIS A 63 -18.43 2.89 -14.08
CA HIS A 63 -19.05 1.64 -13.61
C HIS A 63 -18.54 1.14 -12.25
N GLY A 64 -17.48 1.74 -11.70
CA GLY A 64 -16.80 1.30 -10.49
C GLY A 64 -15.80 0.16 -10.72
N GLU A 65 -15.52 -0.61 -9.67
CA GLU A 65 -14.47 -1.64 -9.67
C GLU A 65 -14.56 -2.62 -10.87
N PRO A 66 -13.47 -2.83 -11.64
CA PRO A 66 -13.44 -3.79 -12.74
C PRO A 66 -13.60 -5.24 -12.24
N ALA A 67 -14.21 -6.09 -13.06
CA ALA A 67 -14.41 -7.51 -12.74
C ALA A 67 -13.08 -8.27 -12.52
N LYS A 68 -12.01 -7.85 -13.20
CA LYS A 68 -10.67 -8.38 -13.02
C LYS A 68 -9.82 -7.33 -12.32
N GLN A 69 -9.18 -7.76 -11.24
CA GLN A 69 -8.30 -6.91 -10.45
C GLN A 69 -7.09 -7.70 -9.95
N PHE A 70 -5.99 -6.99 -9.81
CA PHE A 70 -4.76 -7.45 -9.21
C PHE A 70 -4.53 -6.64 -7.95
N THR A 71 -3.92 -7.24 -6.94
CA THR A 71 -3.86 -6.64 -5.60
C THR A 71 -2.50 -6.90 -4.99
N ASN A 72 -1.90 -5.84 -4.44
CA ASN A 72 -0.73 -5.92 -3.59
C ASN A 72 -1.05 -5.29 -2.23
N ILE A 73 -1.05 -6.11 -1.18
CA ILE A 73 -1.47 -5.70 0.16
C ILE A 73 -0.30 -5.01 0.85
N GLY A 74 -0.51 -3.79 1.34
CA GLY A 74 0.50 -3.04 2.08
C GLY A 74 1.57 -2.36 1.24
N ALA A 75 1.50 -2.46 -0.09
CA ALA A 75 2.48 -1.89 -1.00
C ALA A 75 2.18 -0.44 -1.42
N GLY A 76 1.06 0.10 -0.96
CA GLY A 76 0.64 1.47 -1.24
C GLY A 76 1.05 2.42 -0.12
N PRO A 77 1.00 3.73 -0.38
CA PRO A 77 1.27 4.76 0.61
C PRO A 77 0.51 4.53 1.91
N GLU A 78 1.14 4.84 3.04
CA GLU A 78 0.58 4.59 4.39
C GLU A 78 0.25 3.10 4.67
N GLY A 79 0.83 2.16 3.91
CA GLY A 79 0.54 0.72 4.02
C GLY A 79 -0.80 0.32 3.40
N MET A 80 -1.32 1.13 2.47
CA MET A 80 -2.58 0.87 1.79
C MET A 80 -2.45 -0.36 0.85
N THR A 81 -3.56 -1.05 0.62
CA THR A 81 -3.64 -2.06 -0.44
C THR A 81 -3.72 -1.36 -1.80
N VAL A 82 -2.86 -1.72 -2.75
CA VAL A 82 -2.89 -1.22 -4.13
C VAL A 82 -3.65 -2.20 -5.02
N LYS A 83 -4.58 -1.70 -5.83
CA LYS A 83 -5.39 -2.46 -6.78
C LYS A 83 -5.20 -1.89 -8.19
N ALA A 84 -5.13 -2.75 -9.20
CA ALA A 84 -5.11 -2.34 -10.60
C ALA A 84 -5.91 -3.32 -11.46
N ALA A 85 -6.35 -2.88 -12.64
CA ALA A 85 -7.06 -3.73 -13.60
C ALA A 85 -6.15 -4.76 -14.28
N SER A 86 -4.84 -4.55 -14.28
CA SER A 86 -3.84 -5.44 -14.86
C SER A 86 -2.63 -5.63 -13.92
N GLN A 87 -1.97 -6.79 -13.97
CA GLN A 87 -0.72 -7.03 -13.24
C GLN A 87 0.38 -6.08 -13.73
N GLU A 88 0.43 -5.81 -15.03
CA GLU A 88 1.42 -4.93 -15.63
C GLU A 88 1.32 -3.49 -15.09
N SER A 89 0.12 -2.92 -15.05
CA SER A 89 -0.08 -1.56 -14.52
C SER A 89 0.20 -1.49 -13.02
N LEU A 90 -0.12 -2.56 -12.26
CA LEU A 90 0.25 -2.68 -10.85
C LEU A 90 1.78 -2.65 -10.68
N ASP A 91 2.50 -3.49 -11.43
CA ASP A 91 3.96 -3.60 -11.34
C ASP A 91 4.64 -2.30 -11.75
N LYS A 92 4.19 -1.66 -12.84
CA LYS A 92 4.72 -0.37 -13.29
C LYS A 92 4.49 0.73 -12.25
N TYR A 93 3.28 0.85 -11.71
CA TYR A 93 2.97 1.85 -10.69
C TYR A 93 3.86 1.64 -9.45
N LEU A 94 3.95 0.41 -8.95
CA LEU A 94 4.79 0.09 -7.79
C LEU A 94 6.27 0.34 -8.06
N ALA A 95 6.77 0.05 -9.26
CA ALA A 95 8.15 0.37 -9.65
C ALA A 95 8.41 1.89 -9.69
N ALA A 96 7.42 2.67 -10.15
CA ALA A 96 7.54 4.12 -10.24
C ALA A 96 7.41 4.80 -8.86
N THR A 97 6.57 4.29 -7.95
CA THR A 97 6.43 4.84 -6.59
C THR A 97 7.54 4.41 -5.65
N SER A 98 8.07 3.20 -5.80
CA SER A 98 9.13 2.71 -4.91
C SER A 98 10.34 3.64 -4.93
N GLY A 99 10.78 4.16 -6.08
CA GLY A 99 11.89 5.13 -6.12
C GLY A 99 11.60 6.45 -5.38
N ALA A 100 10.40 7.00 -5.54
CA ALA A 100 10.06 8.34 -5.06
C ALA A 100 9.95 8.44 -3.53
N GLU A 101 9.46 7.39 -2.86
CA GLU A 101 9.33 7.39 -1.39
C GLU A 101 10.67 7.21 -0.67
N PHE A 102 11.70 6.70 -1.35
CA PHE A 102 13.04 6.55 -0.80
C PHE A 102 13.89 7.82 -0.93
N ASP A 103 13.57 8.68 -1.89
CA ASP A 103 14.37 9.84 -2.29
C ASP A 103 14.26 11.01 -1.30
N ILE A 104 15.06 10.94 -0.23
CA ILE A 104 15.23 12.03 0.73
C ILE A 104 16.46 12.85 0.36
N LYS A 105 16.31 14.17 0.26
CA LYS A 105 17.41 15.10 -0.04
C LYS A 105 18.58 14.89 0.94
N GLY A 106 19.78 14.73 0.39
CA GLY A 106 21.00 14.47 1.17
C GLY A 106 21.26 12.99 1.44
N PHE A 107 20.39 12.10 0.97
CA PHE A 107 20.59 10.65 1.02
C PHE A 107 20.60 10.04 -0.38
N LYS A 108 21.24 8.88 -0.47
CA LYS A 108 21.16 7.95 -1.59
C LYS A 108 20.69 6.60 -1.06
N THR A 109 19.78 5.98 -1.80
CA THR A 109 19.20 4.70 -1.39
C THR A 109 19.37 3.62 -2.45
N LYS A 110 19.49 2.37 -2.02
CA LYS A 110 19.54 1.18 -2.88
C LYS A 110 18.62 0.13 -2.29
N VAL A 111 17.83 -0.55 -3.13
CA VAL A 111 17.04 -1.70 -2.69
C VAL A 111 17.80 -2.97 -3.07
N GLU A 112 18.28 -3.70 -2.06
CA GLU A 112 18.95 -5.00 -2.23
C GLU A 112 18.24 -6.03 -1.34
N ASP A 113 17.93 -7.20 -1.90
CA ASP A 113 17.23 -8.28 -1.20
C ASP A 113 15.95 -7.84 -0.47
N GLY A 114 15.20 -6.90 -1.06
CA GLY A 114 13.97 -6.34 -0.48
C GLY A 114 14.21 -5.46 0.75
N ARG A 115 15.43 -4.94 0.93
CA ARG A 115 15.80 -4.04 2.04
C ARG A 115 16.34 -2.74 1.49
N LEU A 116 16.00 -1.64 2.17
CA LEU A 116 16.45 -0.32 1.79
C LEU A 116 17.79 -0.02 2.45
N TRP A 117 18.85 -0.01 1.67
CA TRP A 117 20.13 0.56 2.06
C TRP A 117 20.10 2.08 1.92
N VAL A 118 20.52 2.79 2.97
CA VAL A 118 20.56 4.26 3.00
C VAL A 118 21.97 4.76 3.30
N PHE A 119 22.40 5.75 2.53
CA PHE A 119 23.71 6.39 2.63
C PHE A 119 23.54 7.90 2.57
N GLU A 120 24.49 8.65 3.15
CA GLU A 120 24.56 10.08 2.86
C GLU A 120 25.07 10.30 1.42
N ASP A 121 24.55 11.32 0.75
CA ASP A 121 24.96 11.60 -0.62
C ASP A 121 26.46 11.95 -0.67
N GLY A 122 27.22 11.24 -1.49
CA GLY A 122 28.67 11.40 -1.63
C GLY A 122 29.51 10.82 -0.47
N SER A 123 28.94 9.98 0.39
CA SER A 123 29.69 9.40 1.52
C SER A 123 30.70 8.32 1.08
N GLU A 124 31.75 8.10 1.89
CA GLU A 124 32.73 7.03 1.65
C GLU A 124 32.09 5.64 1.74
N GLU A 125 31.05 5.48 2.56
CA GLU A 125 30.30 4.23 2.71
C GLU A 125 29.47 3.91 1.48
N LEU A 126 28.90 4.92 0.80
CA LEU A 126 28.25 4.72 -0.49
C LEU A 126 29.26 4.24 -1.53
N ALA A 127 30.41 4.92 -1.62
CA ALA A 127 31.47 4.54 -2.56
C ALA A 127 32.03 3.13 -2.27
N PHE A 128 32.16 2.78 -0.98
CA PHE A 128 32.54 1.44 -0.57
C PHE A 128 31.48 0.41 -0.98
N PHE A 129 30.21 0.70 -0.72
CA PHE A 129 29.09 -0.19 -1.05
C PHE A 129 29.00 -0.48 -2.56
N GLU A 130 29.11 0.56 -3.39
CA GLU A 130 29.06 0.39 -4.84
C GLU A 130 30.24 -0.41 -5.40
N LYS A 131 31.39 -0.41 -4.71
CA LYS A 131 32.59 -1.12 -5.14
C LYS A 131 32.70 -2.54 -4.56
N HIS A 132 32.24 -2.75 -3.34
CA HIS A 132 32.51 -3.94 -2.54
C HIS A 132 31.26 -4.67 -2.04
N GLY A 133 30.08 -4.07 -2.18
CA GLY A 133 28.81 -4.58 -1.65
C GLY A 133 28.60 -4.23 -0.17
N GLU A 134 27.79 -5.04 0.52
CA GLU A 134 27.37 -4.76 1.90
C GLU A 134 28.58 -4.53 2.84
N PRO A 135 28.62 -3.43 3.62
CA PRO A 135 29.69 -3.18 4.58
C PRO A 135 29.68 -4.23 5.71
N ALA A 136 30.87 -4.52 6.27
CA ALA A 136 31.02 -5.46 7.37
C ALA A 136 30.24 -5.05 8.64
N LYS A 137 30.09 -3.73 8.85
CA LYS A 137 29.29 -3.17 9.94
C LYS A 137 28.03 -2.55 9.35
N GLN A 138 26.89 -2.94 9.89
CA GLN A 138 25.59 -2.44 9.47
C GLN A 138 24.66 -2.29 10.68
N PHE A 139 23.78 -1.31 10.58
CA PHE A 139 22.70 -1.05 11.50
C PHE A 139 21.39 -1.28 10.76
N THR A 140 20.38 -1.78 11.47
CA THR A 140 19.14 -2.23 10.84
C THR A 140 17.95 -1.82 11.69
N ASN A 141 16.93 -1.28 11.03
CA ASN A 141 15.63 -1.05 11.62
C ASN A 141 14.55 -1.75 10.78
N ILE A 142 13.91 -2.75 11.36
CA ILE A 142 12.93 -3.60 10.68
C ILE A 142 11.59 -2.87 10.66
N GLY A 143 10.95 -2.77 9.50
CA GLY A 143 9.61 -2.18 9.40
C GLY A 143 9.58 -0.65 9.42
N ALA A 144 10.73 0.02 9.45
CA ALA A 144 10.81 1.47 9.69
C ALA A 144 10.91 2.33 8.42
N GLY A 145 11.16 1.71 7.26
CA GLY A 145 11.25 2.38 5.97
C GLY A 145 9.90 2.48 5.27
N PRO A 146 9.87 3.07 4.06
CA PRO A 146 8.65 3.14 3.26
C PRO A 146 8.04 1.75 3.04
N ASN A 147 6.71 1.67 3.09
CA ASN A 147 5.95 0.43 2.96
C ASN A 147 6.36 -0.67 3.95
N GLY A 148 6.87 -0.29 5.13
CA GLY A 148 7.34 -1.23 6.14
C GLY A 148 8.64 -1.95 5.75
N MET A 149 9.42 -1.41 4.82
CA MET A 149 10.70 -2.00 4.46
C MET A 149 11.69 -1.96 5.63
N THR A 150 12.57 -2.95 5.66
CA THR A 150 13.74 -2.92 6.54
C THR A 150 14.74 -1.91 6.02
N VAL A 151 15.18 -0.97 6.86
CA VAL A 151 16.19 0.04 6.53
C VAL A 151 17.53 -0.36 7.11
N LYS A 152 18.58 -0.33 6.28
CA LYS A 152 19.96 -0.65 6.62
C LYS A 152 20.87 0.55 6.35
N ALA A 153 21.84 0.80 7.23
CA ALA A 153 22.86 1.81 7.03
C ALA A 153 24.22 1.35 7.58
N ALA A 154 25.31 1.90 7.06
CA ALA A 154 26.67 1.61 7.54
C ALA A 154 26.96 2.19 8.94
N SER A 155 26.21 3.21 9.36
CA SER A 155 26.32 3.86 10.67
C SER A 155 24.94 4.03 11.34
N GLN A 156 24.90 4.01 12.68
CA GLN A 156 23.68 4.30 13.43
C GLN A 156 23.21 5.75 13.19
N GLU A 157 24.14 6.68 13.05
CA GLU A 157 23.87 8.09 12.80
C GLU A 157 23.11 8.30 11.48
N THR A 158 23.59 7.71 10.38
CA THR A 158 22.93 7.78 9.07
C THR A 158 21.54 7.16 9.12
N LEU A 159 21.37 6.02 9.81
CA LEU A 159 20.08 5.37 9.99
C LEU A 159 19.08 6.28 10.72
N ASP A 160 19.48 6.85 11.85
CA ASP A 160 18.62 7.70 12.67
C ASP A 160 18.28 9.02 11.95
N LYS A 161 19.24 9.61 11.24
CA LYS A 161 19.05 10.83 10.44
C LYS A 161 18.09 10.59 9.28
N TYR A 162 18.23 9.48 8.56
CA TYR A 162 17.30 9.11 7.49
C TYR A 162 15.88 8.92 8.04
N LEU A 163 15.72 8.08 9.07
CA LEU A 163 14.41 7.76 9.64
C LEU A 163 13.72 8.97 10.27
N SER A 164 14.47 9.86 10.91
CA SER A 164 13.91 11.09 11.49
C SER A 164 13.50 12.12 10.44
N THR A 165 14.10 12.07 9.24
CA THR A 165 13.68 12.90 8.10
C THR A 165 12.48 12.28 7.39
N PHE A 166 12.46 10.94 7.26
CA PHE A 166 11.37 10.19 6.65
C PHE A 166 10.03 10.29 7.42
N LYS A 167 10.09 10.27 8.75
CA LYS A 167 8.90 10.27 9.63
C LYS A 167 8.25 11.65 9.84
N LYS A 168 8.72 12.70 9.17
CA LYS A 168 8.21 14.08 9.29
C LYS A 168 7.37 14.45 8.08
#